data_AF-A0A3S4HLR4-F1
#
_entry.id   AF-A0A3S4HLR4-F1
#
_cell.length_a   1.000
_cell.length_b   1.000
_cell.length_c   1.000
_cell.angle_alpha   90.00
_cell.angle_beta   90.00
_cell.angle_gamma   90.00
#
_symmetry.space_group_name_H-M   'P 1'
#
loop_
_entity.id
_entity.type
_entity.pdbx_description
1 polymer ?
#
loop_
_entity_poly.entity_id
_entity_poly.type
_entity_poly.pdbx_seq_one_letter_code
_entity_poly.pdbx_strand_id
1 'polypeptide(L)' 'MWINTYKTFSISTPFGGFKHSGLGREKGLHGIKAYMQQKSVYLALNHQINRWSD' A
#
# COMPACT_ATOMS: atom_id res chain seq x y z
N MET A 1 12.53 14.55 2.92
CA MET A 1 13.49 15.51 3.52
C MET A 1 13.68 16.61 2.49
N TRP A 2 13.58 17.87 2.90
CA TRP A 2 13.80 19.00 2.00
C TRP A 2 15.27 19.43 2.07
N ILE A 3 15.91 19.56 0.90
CA ILE A 3 17.28 20.09 0.78
C ILE A 3 17.16 21.45 0.10
N ASN A 4 17.68 22.50 0.74
CA ASN A 4 17.69 23.89 0.24
C ASN A 4 16.31 24.45 -0.18
N THR A 5 15.23 23.83 0.30
CA THR A 5 13.83 24.19 0.03
C THR A 5 13.02 23.97 1.31
N TYR A 6 11.79 24.49 1.36
CA TYR A 6 10.88 24.27 2.48
C TYR A 6 9.43 24.21 2.00
N LYS A 7 8.65 23.26 2.55
CA LYS A 7 7.22 23.07 2.27
C LYS A 7 6.86 22.89 0.79
N THR A 8 7.79 22.46 -0.05
CA THR A 8 7.45 22.01 -1.41
C THR A 8 6.76 20.65 -1.32
N PHE A 9 5.51 20.59 -1.80
CA PHE A 9 4.69 19.38 -1.80
C PHE A 9 4.33 18.97 -3.22
N SER A 10 4.32 17.66 -3.47
CA SER A 10 3.78 17.04 -4.67
C SER A 10 2.73 16.01 -4.30
N ILE A 11 1.64 15.93 -5.07
CA ILE A 11 0.56 14.97 -4.84
C ILE A 11 1.01 13.51 -5.01
N SER A 12 2.05 13.28 -5.82
CA SER A 12 2.59 11.94 -6.06
C SER A 12 3.52 11.47 -4.94
N THR A 13 4.03 12.38 -4.11
CA THR A 13 5.00 12.06 -3.05
C THR A 13 4.26 11.68 -1.76
N PRO A 14 4.52 10.49 -1.17
CA PRO A 14 3.88 10.09 0.07
C PRO A 14 4.34 10.96 1.23
N PHE A 15 3.41 11.34 2.12
CA PHE A 15 3.64 12.18 3.28
C PHE A 15 3.29 11.43 4.58
N GLY A 16 4.08 11.62 5.64
CA GLY A 16 3.76 11.13 6.98
C GLY A 16 4.96 11.23 7.93
N GLY A 17 4.77 10.79 9.18
CA GLY A 17 5.76 10.87 10.24
C GLY A 17 6.66 9.64 10.43
N PHE A 18 7.44 9.66 11.51
CA PHE A 18 8.15 8.50 12.06
C PHE A 18 8.03 8.53 13.59
N LYS A 19 8.06 7.38 14.28
CA LYS A 19 7.86 7.25 15.74
C LYS A 19 6.52 7.84 16.21
N HIS A 20 6.56 8.78 17.17
CA HIS A 20 5.37 9.39 17.78
C HIS A 20 4.65 10.40 16.87
N SER A 21 5.16 10.66 15.67
CA SER A 21 4.50 11.54 14.69
C SER A 21 3.34 10.87 13.94
N GLY A 22 2.92 9.67 14.35
CA GLY A 22 1.79 8.93 13.80
C GLY A 22 2.18 7.73 12.92
N LEU A 23 1.17 7.04 12.42
CA LEU A 23 1.29 5.81 11.62
C LEU A 23 0.70 6.01 10.22
N GLY A 24 1.24 5.27 9.24
CA GLY A 24 0.76 5.32 7.86
C GLY A 24 1.36 6.46 7.02
N ARG A 25 0.83 6.59 5.80
CA ARG A 25 1.23 7.61 4.82
C ARG A 25 0.00 8.10 4.07
N GLU A 26 -0.04 9.40 3.79
CA GLU A 26 -1.02 10.04 2.93
C GLU A 26 -0.40 10.39 1.58
N LYS A 27 -1.24 10.71 0.58
CA LYS A 27 -0.83 11.06 -0.80
C LYS A 27 -0.14 9.91 -1.56
N GLY A 28 0.09 10.12 -2.85
CA GLY A 28 0.66 9.13 -3.76
C GLY A 28 -0.05 7.79 -3.71
N LEU A 29 0.67 6.73 -4.11
CA LEU A 29 0.13 5.37 -4.14
C LEU A 29 -0.27 4.85 -2.75
N HIS A 30 0.46 5.24 -1.70
CA HIS A 30 0.20 4.77 -0.35
C HIS A 30 -1.11 5.36 0.21
N GLY A 31 -1.40 6.62 -0.10
CA GLY A 31 -2.68 7.25 0.26
C GLY A 31 -3.86 6.54 -0.39
N ILE A 32 -3.77 6.14 -1.66
CA ILE A 32 -4.84 5.39 -2.33
C ILE A 32 -5.02 4.01 -1.69
N LYS A 33 -3.91 3.30 -1.44
CA LYS A 33 -3.92 1.97 -0.81
C LYS A 33 -4.54 1.99 0.60
N ALA A 34 -4.46 3.10 1.34
CA ALA A 34 -5.07 3.23 2.66
C ALA A 34 -6.61 3.14 2.62
N TYR A 35 -7.24 3.42 1.47
CA TYR A 35 -8.68 3.30 1.25
C TYR A 35 -9.07 2.01 0.51
N MET A 36 -8.12 1.10 0.26
CA MET A 36 -8.35 -0.17 -0.42
C MET A 36 -8.16 -1.34 0.55
N GLN A 37 -8.94 -2.41 0.34
CA GLN A 37 -8.74 -3.67 1.05
C GLN A 37 -8.05 -4.68 0.12
N GLN A 38 -6.90 -5.22 0.55
CA GLN A 38 -6.24 -6.31 -0.17
C GLN A 38 -7.06 -7.60 -0.04
N LYS A 39 -7.33 -8.26 -1.17
CA LYS A 39 -8.00 -9.56 -1.22
C LYS A 39 -7.25 -10.49 -2.16
N SER A 40 -6.95 -11.70 -1.69
CA SER A 40 -6.36 -12.76 -2.50
C SER A 40 -7.45 -13.71 -3.01
N VAL A 41 -7.42 -14.04 -4.29
CA VAL A 41 -8.36 -14.97 -4.93
C VAL A 41 -7.57 -16.06 -5.63
N TYR A 42 -7.87 -17.32 -5.29
CA TYR A 42 -7.31 -18.49 -5.96
C TYR A 42 -8.40 -19.08 -6.85
N LEU A 43 -8.09 -19.23 -8.14
CA LEU A 43 -9.00 -19.80 -9.12
C LEU A 43 -8.36 -21.06 -9.70
N ALA A 44 -9.03 -22.20 -9.54
CA ALA A 44 -8.66 -23.44 -10.22
C ALA A 44 -9.16 -23.37 -11.67
N LEU A 45 -8.24 -23.44 -12.63
CA LEU A 45 -8.57 -23.41 -14.06
C LEU A 45 -8.76 -24.81 -14.66
N ASN A 46 -8.41 -25.86 -13.91
CA ASN A 46 -8.50 -27.25 -14.33
C ASN A 46 -9.38 -28.06 -13.38
N HIS A 47 -10.00 -29.13 -13.89
CA HIS A 47 -10.81 -30.08 -13.11
C HIS A 47 -9.93 -31.17 -12.45
N GLN A 48 -8.67 -30.86 -12.14
CA GLN A 48 -7.79 -31.80 -11.45
C GLN A 48 -7.95 -31.57 -9.95
N ILE A 49 -8.31 -32.64 -9.25
CA ILE A 49 -8.40 -32.61 -7.79
C ILE A 49 -6.98 -32.39 -7.25
N ASN A 50 -6.82 -31.39 -6.38
CA ASN A 50 -5.56 -31.19 -5.67
C ASN A 50 -5.34 -32.37 -4.72
N ARG A 51 -4.37 -33.24 -5.05
CA ARG A 51 -4.11 -34.49 -4.32
C ARG A 51 -3.46 -34.30 -2.94
N TRP A 52 -3.07 -33.07 -2.60
CA TRP A 52 -2.41 -32.74 -1.33
C TRP A 52 -3.31 -31.97 -0.36
N SER A 53 -4.53 -31.62 -0.77
CA SER A 53 -5.55 -31.07 0.13
C SER A 53 -6.57 -32.16 0.40
N ASP A 54 -6.46 -32.84 1.54
CA ASP A 54 -7.49 -33.74 2.07
C ASP A 54 -8.79 -32.98 2.40
#